data_AF-A0A351PVY3-F1
#
_entry.id   AF-A0A351PVY3-F1
#
_cell.length_a   1.000
_cell.length_b   1.000
_cell.length_c   1.000
_cell.angle_alpha   90.00
_cell.angle_beta   90.00
_cell.angle_gamma   90.00
#
_symmetry.space_group_name_H-M   'P 1'
#
loop_
_entity.id
_entity.type
_entity.pdbx_description
1 polymer ?
#
loop_
_entity_poly.entity_id
_entity_poly.type
_entity_poly.pdbx_seq_one_letter_code
_entity_poly.pdbx_strand_id
1 'polypeptide(L)'
;MNKETRKLLRRKTNMELRKHYLMKVMVVFIVSFMIGGFSYATMGSGNSRFLSMGYSVFNSIEDIIKEQTTLDTMASDDTSQYTKGVLSVFVNQISKTNSIIVGIINALNILIFRGRMVNALVVLFAIVIAILLGVFFNNIILVGQSRFFLEQRNFDKTSFKGIWIVFRYGFTANVALVMFLKTLYQMLWNLTVIGGIIKYYEYSMIPYILAENPAVKPKEAFALSRRLTHGHKKEIFLMDLSLIVWYAVVPFTYNIVSVFYLKPYIACMYAEIYAYLRTNAPAYCVDYLTDHELFKPYVSNGAYQDSYFPYKLKHHFNFNVDYRRDYSLVTYILLFFSFACFGWLWEVLYTMIYMGLIVNRGTMAGPWVPIYGVGGLLILISMKPLRENPVKVFIGSMAVAGVVEYMAGFILEKLFHERWWNYTGFYLNINGRVCLEGLLAFGLIGVAFVYIIAPVLDSLYGRISEKKKIVVCVILVTGFMIDLVYSFVHPNIGEGITTMIWNGFI
;
A
#
# COMPACT_ATOMS: atom_id res chain seq x y z
N MET A 1 20.99 -24.03 17.30
CA MET A 1 21.68 -23.62 16.05
C MET A 1 23.13 -23.28 16.39
N ASN A 2 24.12 -23.88 15.72
CA ASN A 2 25.52 -23.55 16.00
C ASN A 2 26.00 -22.35 15.12
N LYS A 3 27.24 -21.87 15.34
CA LYS A 3 27.82 -20.75 14.59
C LYS A 3 27.91 -21.05 13.08
N GLU A 4 28.20 -22.29 12.72
CA GLU A 4 28.32 -22.72 11.32
C GLU A 4 26.97 -22.73 10.61
N THR A 5 25.92 -23.23 11.26
CA THR A 5 24.54 -23.19 10.73
C THR A 5 24.12 -21.75 10.42
N ARG A 6 24.42 -20.79 11.29
CA ARG A 6 24.13 -19.37 11.04
C ARG A 6 24.89 -18.83 9.83
N LYS A 7 26.15 -19.23 9.65
CA LYS A 7 26.97 -18.84 8.49
C LYS A 7 26.42 -19.45 7.20
N LEU A 8 25.98 -20.71 7.25
CA LEU A 8 25.34 -21.40 6.13
C LEU A 8 24.03 -20.72 5.73
N LEU A 9 23.16 -20.41 6.71
CA LEU A 9 21.90 -19.73 6.46
C LEU A 9 22.13 -18.37 5.82
N ARG A 10 23.07 -17.56 6.31
CA ARG A 10 23.42 -16.28 5.67
C ARG A 10 23.93 -16.43 4.24
N ARG A 11 24.71 -17.47 3.95
CA ARG A 11 25.15 -17.77 2.57
C ARG A 11 23.96 -18.12 1.69
N LYS A 12 23.06 -18.99 2.15
CA LYS A 12 21.81 -19.32 1.44
C LYS A 12 20.96 -18.09 1.20
N THR A 13 20.72 -17.26 2.22
CA THR A 13 19.97 -16.01 2.09
C THR A 13 20.55 -15.09 1.02
N ASN A 14 21.88 -14.93 0.95
CA ASN A 14 22.51 -14.09 -0.07
C ASN A 14 22.37 -14.67 -1.48
N MET A 15 22.50 -16.00 -1.64
CA MET A 15 22.28 -16.66 -2.92
C MET A 15 20.82 -16.49 -3.37
N GLU A 16 19.89 -16.71 -2.46
CA GLU A 16 18.46 -16.55 -2.73
C GLU A 16 18.09 -15.11 -3.05
N LEU A 17 18.58 -14.12 -2.30
CA LEU A 17 18.28 -12.71 -2.57
C LEU A 17 18.69 -12.30 -4.00
N ARG A 18 19.81 -12.83 -4.51
CA ARG A 18 20.28 -12.55 -5.88
C ARG A 18 19.35 -13.12 -6.95
N LYS A 19 18.70 -14.27 -6.69
CA LYS A 19 17.69 -14.84 -7.57
C LYS A 19 16.43 -13.98 -7.58
N HIS A 20 16.02 -13.55 -8.77
CA HIS A 20 14.84 -12.70 -8.96
C HIS A 20 14.82 -11.47 -8.04
N TYR A 21 15.99 -10.87 -7.78
CA TYR A 21 16.19 -9.79 -6.81
C TYR A 21 15.16 -8.67 -6.91
N LEU A 22 14.96 -8.10 -8.12
CA LEU A 22 14.01 -7.01 -8.30
C LEU A 22 12.57 -7.42 -8.02
N MET A 23 12.19 -8.66 -8.31
CA MET A 23 10.85 -9.17 -7.99
C MET A 23 10.63 -9.17 -6.47
N LYS A 24 11.63 -9.60 -5.71
CA LYS A 24 11.61 -9.62 -4.24
C LYS A 24 11.56 -8.20 -3.66
N VAL A 25 12.36 -7.28 -4.20
CA VAL A 25 12.31 -5.85 -3.84
C VAL A 25 10.91 -5.28 -4.09
N MET A 26 10.33 -5.57 -5.26
CA MET A 26 9.03 -5.07 -5.65
C MET A 26 7.91 -5.61 -4.76
N VAL A 27 7.89 -6.91 -4.47
CA VAL A 27 6.90 -7.50 -3.55
C VAL A 27 6.98 -6.85 -2.18
N VAL A 28 8.19 -6.74 -1.63
CA VAL A 28 8.41 -6.10 -0.33
C VAL A 28 8.01 -4.63 -0.34
N PHE A 29 8.29 -3.92 -1.44
CA PHE A 29 7.91 -2.52 -1.61
C PHE A 29 6.41 -2.34 -1.72
N ILE A 30 5.73 -3.09 -2.60
CA ILE A 30 4.27 -3.05 -2.77
C ILE A 30 3.59 -3.40 -1.44
N VAL A 31 4.04 -4.46 -0.77
CA VAL A 31 3.52 -4.85 0.54
C VAL A 31 3.76 -3.76 1.58
N SER A 32 4.97 -3.18 1.65
CA SER A 32 5.26 -2.07 2.56
C SER A 32 4.44 -0.82 2.25
N PHE A 33 4.22 -0.52 0.97
CA PHE A 33 3.44 0.61 0.49
C PHE A 33 1.95 0.43 0.81
N MET A 34 1.41 -0.78 0.63
CA MET A 34 0.04 -1.10 1.03
C MET A 34 -0.15 -1.05 2.56
N ILE A 35 0.91 -1.34 3.33
CA ILE A 35 0.85 -1.39 4.80
C ILE A 35 0.82 -0.02 5.46
N GLY A 36 1.49 0.99 4.88
CA GLY A 36 1.61 2.31 5.52
C GLY A 36 1.91 3.47 4.57
N GLY A 37 1.60 3.31 3.29
CA GLY A 37 1.82 4.32 2.26
C GLY A 37 3.29 4.53 1.88
N PHE A 38 3.53 5.55 1.06
CA PHE A 38 4.86 5.88 0.53
C PHE A 38 5.89 6.06 1.64
N SER A 39 5.52 6.77 2.71
CA SER A 39 6.39 7.01 3.86
C SER A 39 6.81 5.72 4.59
N TYR A 40 5.98 4.67 4.67
CA TYR A 40 6.35 3.38 5.30
C TYR A 40 7.25 2.52 4.39
N ALA A 41 7.11 2.70 3.08
CA ALA A 41 8.05 2.15 2.11
C ALA A 41 9.41 2.85 2.24
N THR A 42 9.45 4.18 2.39
CA THR A 42 10.68 5.00 2.35
C THR A 42 11.25 5.46 3.69
N MET A 43 10.65 5.16 4.85
CA MET A 43 11.23 5.51 6.15
C MET A 43 11.05 4.38 7.17
N GLY A 44 12.17 3.84 7.63
CA GLY A 44 12.23 2.79 8.63
C GLY A 44 11.94 3.30 10.04
N SER A 45 10.76 2.96 10.57
CA SER A 45 10.50 2.66 11.99
C SER A 45 9.01 2.33 12.16
N GLY A 46 8.71 1.10 12.56
CA GLY A 46 7.35 0.59 12.70
C GLY A 46 6.60 1.03 13.96
N ASN A 47 7.27 1.71 14.92
CA ASN A 47 6.65 2.09 16.20
C ASN A 47 6.46 3.60 16.39
N SER A 48 7.27 4.46 15.77
CA SER A 48 7.20 5.91 15.98
C SER A 48 6.07 6.60 15.20
N ARG A 49 5.45 5.90 14.24
CA ARG A 49 4.45 6.51 13.36
C ARG A 49 2.99 6.33 13.75
N PHE A 50 2.66 5.35 14.59
CA PHE A 50 1.35 5.34 15.21
C PHE A 50 1.20 6.56 16.14
N LEU A 51 2.29 6.92 16.83
CA LEU A 51 2.41 8.16 17.59
C LEU A 51 2.43 9.40 16.69
N SER A 52 3.14 9.41 15.55
CA SER A 52 3.15 10.58 14.65
C SER A 52 1.84 10.78 13.89
N MET A 53 1.11 9.71 13.55
CA MET A 53 -0.24 9.75 12.97
C MET A 53 -1.25 10.15 14.04
N GLY A 54 -1.09 9.66 15.27
CA GLY A 54 -1.80 10.17 16.44
C GLY A 54 -1.57 11.66 16.64
N TYR A 55 -0.32 12.13 16.48
CA TYR A 55 0.07 13.55 16.62
C TYR A 55 -0.41 14.42 15.45
N SER A 56 -0.34 13.94 14.20
CA SER A 56 -0.87 14.67 13.04
C SER A 56 -2.38 14.78 13.11
N VAL A 57 -3.07 13.71 13.52
CA VAL A 57 -4.51 13.73 13.76
C VAL A 57 -4.85 14.62 14.96
N PHE A 58 -4.02 14.64 16.02
CA PHE A 58 -4.21 15.56 17.15
C PHE A 58 -4.07 17.02 16.72
N ASN A 59 -3.09 17.33 15.88
CA ASN A 59 -2.90 18.68 15.32
C ASN A 59 -4.02 19.04 14.36
N SER A 60 -4.48 18.13 13.50
CA SER A 60 -5.66 18.35 12.66
C SER A 60 -6.92 18.55 13.50
N ILE A 61 -7.06 17.87 14.63
CA ILE A 61 -8.15 18.09 15.59
C ILE A 61 -8.00 19.46 16.27
N GLU A 62 -6.79 19.87 16.64
CA GLU A 62 -6.52 21.19 17.20
C GLU A 62 -6.81 22.31 16.19
N ASP A 63 -6.48 22.09 14.92
CA ASP A 63 -6.75 23.01 13.82
C ASP A 63 -8.25 23.06 13.50
N ILE A 64 -8.97 21.92 13.48
CA ILE A 64 -10.43 21.88 13.38
C ILE A 64 -11.08 22.56 14.59
N ILE A 65 -10.56 22.38 15.81
CA ILE A 65 -11.06 23.07 17.01
C ILE A 65 -10.83 24.58 16.90
N LYS A 66 -9.67 25.03 16.40
CA LYS A 66 -9.37 26.45 16.18
C LYS A 66 -10.24 27.05 15.08
N GLU A 67 -10.43 26.34 13.97
CA GLU A 67 -11.26 26.74 12.84
C GLU A 67 -12.76 26.76 13.21
N GLN A 68 -13.19 25.88 14.11
CA GLN A 68 -14.55 25.89 14.65
C GLN A 68 -14.75 27.00 15.69
N THR A 69 -13.70 27.40 16.40
CA THR A 69 -13.71 28.57 17.31
C THR A 69 -13.75 29.90 16.51
N THR A 70 -13.11 29.96 15.34
CA THR A 70 -13.20 31.10 14.41
C THR A 70 -14.55 31.14 13.67
N LEU A 71 -15.13 29.99 13.33
CA LEU A 71 -16.48 29.90 12.76
C LEU A 71 -17.58 30.23 13.79
N ASP A 72 -17.42 29.89 15.06
CA ASP A 72 -18.35 30.30 16.14
C ASP A 72 -18.28 31.81 16.43
N THR A 73 -17.14 32.46 16.14
CA THR A 73 -17.00 33.93 16.20
C THR A 73 -17.45 34.66 14.93
N MET A 74 -17.52 33.95 13.78
CA MET A 74 -18.07 34.46 12.51
C MET A 74 -19.55 34.13 12.29
N ALA A 75 -20.14 33.22 13.07
CA ALA A 75 -21.56 32.85 13.00
C ALA A 75 -22.50 33.83 13.74
N SER A 76 -22.01 35.00 14.13
CA SER A 76 -22.84 36.15 14.49
C SER A 76 -23.24 36.95 13.24
N ASP A 77 -23.71 36.27 12.18
CA ASP A 77 -24.18 36.96 10.97
C ASP A 77 -25.58 36.46 10.54
N ASP A 78 -26.47 37.44 10.40
CA ASP A 78 -27.92 37.39 10.63
C ASP A 78 -28.71 37.03 9.35
N THR A 79 -28.44 35.86 8.74
CA THR A 79 -29.04 35.51 7.42
C THR A 79 -29.58 34.07 7.30
N SER A 80 -30.29 33.57 8.32
CA SER A 80 -31.02 32.29 8.20
C SER A 80 -32.53 32.48 8.36
N GLN A 81 -33.30 32.19 7.30
CA GLN A 81 -34.76 32.42 7.23
C GLN A 81 -35.55 31.46 8.13
N TYR A 82 -35.00 30.30 8.48
CA TYR A 82 -35.61 29.31 9.38
C TYR A 82 -34.67 28.95 10.53
N THR A 83 -35.04 29.32 11.75
CA THR A 83 -34.10 29.32 12.91
C THR A 83 -34.34 28.22 13.93
N LYS A 84 -35.40 27.40 13.80
CA LYS A 84 -35.74 26.36 14.79
C LYS A 84 -36.00 24.99 14.15
N GLY A 85 -35.43 23.96 14.76
CA GLY A 85 -35.65 22.53 14.44
C GLY A 85 -34.58 21.90 13.55
N VAL A 86 -34.44 20.58 13.62
CA VAL A 86 -33.44 19.80 12.83
C VAL A 86 -33.63 20.00 11.32
N LEU A 87 -34.88 20.11 10.87
CA LEU A 87 -35.23 20.32 9.47
C LEU A 87 -34.83 21.69 8.93
N SER A 88 -34.72 22.72 9.77
CA SER A 88 -34.31 24.05 9.30
C SER A 88 -32.85 24.06 8.86
N VAL A 89 -32.00 23.21 9.45
CA VAL A 89 -30.61 23.02 9.03
C VAL A 89 -30.53 22.41 7.63
N PHE A 90 -31.39 21.43 7.33
CA PHE A 90 -31.47 20.82 5.99
C PHE A 90 -31.95 21.84 4.95
N VAL A 91 -33.05 22.54 5.23
CA VAL A 91 -33.64 23.51 4.29
C VAL A 91 -32.67 24.67 4.01
N ASN A 92 -32.04 25.24 5.04
CA ASN A 92 -31.11 26.35 4.87
C ASN A 92 -29.85 25.94 4.09
N GLN A 93 -29.36 24.71 4.22
CA GLN A 93 -28.16 24.25 3.50
C GLN A 93 -28.44 23.86 2.06
N ILE A 94 -29.58 23.24 1.79
CA ILE A 94 -30.03 22.93 0.42
C ILE A 94 -30.24 24.22 -0.36
N SER A 95 -30.86 25.24 0.25
CA SER A 95 -31.04 26.55 -0.37
C SER A 95 -29.72 27.31 -0.58
N LYS A 96 -28.70 27.12 0.28
CA LYS A 96 -27.38 27.76 0.11
C LYS A 96 -26.49 27.10 -0.94
N THR A 97 -26.57 25.77 -1.11
CA THR A 97 -25.68 25.01 -1.99
C THR A 97 -26.25 24.77 -3.39
N ASN A 98 -27.53 25.12 -3.64
CA ASN A 98 -28.27 24.86 -4.89
C ASN A 98 -28.24 23.39 -5.36
N SER A 99 -27.86 22.46 -4.48
CA SER A 99 -27.78 21.03 -4.75
C SER A 99 -28.34 20.28 -3.55
N ILE A 100 -29.41 19.52 -3.79
CA ILE A 100 -30.13 18.79 -2.75
C ILE A 100 -29.22 17.76 -2.08
N ILE A 101 -28.41 17.05 -2.87
CA ILE A 101 -27.51 16.01 -2.37
C ILE A 101 -26.40 16.62 -1.52
N VAL A 102 -25.76 17.69 -1.99
CA VAL A 102 -24.67 18.38 -1.26
C VAL A 102 -25.22 19.10 -0.02
N GLY A 103 -26.41 19.69 -0.11
CA GLY A 103 -27.09 20.31 1.02
C GLY A 103 -27.48 19.33 2.12
N ILE A 104 -27.94 18.12 1.77
CA ILE A 104 -28.23 17.05 2.74
C ILE A 104 -26.93 16.53 3.39
N ILE A 105 -25.87 16.33 2.59
CA ILE A 105 -24.56 15.91 3.11
C ILE A 105 -24.00 16.95 4.07
N ASN A 106 -24.07 18.24 3.72
CA ASN A 106 -23.61 19.34 4.57
C ASN A 106 -24.48 19.52 5.82
N ALA A 107 -25.79 19.33 5.71
CA ALA A 107 -26.67 19.35 6.87
C ALA A 107 -26.42 18.17 7.83
N LEU A 108 -26.17 16.98 7.31
CA LEU A 108 -25.74 15.82 8.10
C LEU A 108 -24.37 16.04 8.74
N ASN A 109 -23.44 16.66 8.00
CA ASN A 109 -22.13 17.06 8.51
C ASN A 109 -22.32 18.05 9.68
N ILE A 110 -23.15 19.08 9.53
CA ILE A 110 -23.45 20.03 10.60
C ILE A 110 -24.13 19.36 11.81
N LEU A 111 -25.05 18.42 11.61
CA LEU A 111 -25.75 17.73 12.71
C LEU A 111 -24.88 16.72 13.47
N ILE A 112 -24.01 16.01 12.77
CA ILE A 112 -23.10 15.00 13.34
C ILE A 112 -21.86 15.68 13.94
N PHE A 113 -21.39 16.77 13.33
CA PHE A 113 -20.13 17.44 13.66
C PHE A 113 -20.28 18.80 14.38
N ARG A 114 -21.46 19.20 14.88
CA ARG A 114 -21.62 20.39 15.78
C ARG A 114 -21.72 20.08 17.27
N GLY A 115 -21.85 18.83 17.70
CA GLY A 115 -21.87 18.49 19.11
C GLY A 115 -20.45 18.27 19.62
N ARG A 116 -19.87 19.19 20.43
CA ARG A 116 -18.49 19.07 20.97
C ARG A 116 -18.12 17.66 21.49
N MET A 117 -19.07 16.96 22.13
CA MET A 117 -18.89 15.59 22.62
C MET A 117 -19.10 14.51 21.55
N VAL A 118 -20.03 14.71 20.62
CA VAL A 118 -20.35 13.75 19.55
C VAL A 118 -19.23 13.74 18.50
N ASN A 119 -18.64 14.89 18.20
CA ASN A 119 -17.51 15.04 17.28
C ASN A 119 -16.30 14.22 17.74
N ALA A 120 -15.92 14.36 19.02
CA ALA A 120 -14.80 13.62 19.59
C ALA A 120 -15.05 12.10 19.57
N LEU A 121 -16.29 11.67 19.85
CA LEU A 121 -16.66 10.26 19.85
C LEU A 121 -16.72 9.65 18.45
N VAL A 122 -17.26 10.37 17.46
CA VAL A 122 -17.34 9.90 16.07
C VAL A 122 -15.95 9.83 15.44
N VAL A 123 -15.11 10.85 15.67
CA VAL A 123 -13.71 10.85 15.20
C VAL A 123 -12.91 9.74 15.87
N LEU A 124 -13.04 9.57 17.20
CA LEU A 124 -12.41 8.45 17.92
C LEU A 124 -12.85 7.10 17.35
N PHE A 125 -14.15 6.93 17.08
CA PHE A 125 -14.69 5.70 16.51
C PHE A 125 -14.18 5.44 15.09
N ALA A 126 -14.12 6.46 14.24
CA ALA A 126 -13.57 6.36 12.89
C ALA A 126 -12.07 6.02 12.90
N ILE A 127 -11.29 6.61 13.81
CA ILE A 127 -9.87 6.29 14.02
C ILE A 127 -9.72 4.83 14.46
N VAL A 128 -10.50 4.39 15.44
CA VAL A 128 -10.47 2.99 15.91
C VAL A 128 -10.80 2.03 14.77
N ILE A 129 -11.84 2.32 13.96
CA ILE A 129 -12.19 1.50 12.79
C ILE A 129 -11.04 1.49 11.77
N ALA A 130 -10.47 2.65 11.45
CA ALA A 130 -9.37 2.74 10.49
C ALA A 130 -8.14 1.94 10.95
N ILE A 131 -7.81 2.00 12.25
CA ILE A 131 -6.75 1.19 12.86
C ILE A 131 -7.07 -0.29 12.75
N LEU A 132 -8.29 -0.71 13.09
CA LEU A 132 -8.71 -2.11 13.01
C LEU A 132 -8.64 -2.64 11.58
N LEU A 133 -9.12 -1.87 10.60
CA LEU A 133 -9.04 -2.22 9.18
C LEU A 133 -7.59 -2.27 8.69
N GLY A 134 -6.76 -1.28 9.05
CA GLY A 134 -5.34 -1.26 8.72
C GLY A 134 -4.61 -2.49 9.27
N VAL A 135 -4.80 -2.80 10.55
CA VAL A 135 -4.23 -4.01 11.18
C VAL A 135 -4.71 -5.28 10.47
N PHE A 136 -6.00 -5.35 10.11
CA PHE A 136 -6.57 -6.49 9.39
C PHE A 136 -5.90 -6.73 8.03
N PHE A 137 -5.84 -5.72 7.16
CA PHE A 137 -5.25 -5.86 5.83
C PHE A 137 -3.74 -6.13 5.90
N ASN A 138 -3.02 -5.39 6.75
CA ASN A 138 -1.57 -5.53 6.90
C ASN A 138 -1.15 -6.93 7.32
N ASN A 139 -1.92 -7.50 8.26
CA ASN A 139 -1.70 -8.84 8.77
C ASN A 139 -1.91 -9.92 7.71
N ILE A 140 -2.96 -9.80 6.87
CA ILE A 140 -3.23 -10.78 5.82
C ILE A 140 -2.17 -10.70 4.71
N ILE A 141 -1.81 -9.49 4.30
CA ILE A 141 -0.79 -9.28 3.25
C ILE A 141 0.56 -9.83 3.71
N LEU A 142 0.92 -9.68 5.00
CA LEU A 142 2.16 -10.22 5.54
C LEU A 142 2.24 -11.75 5.42
N VAL A 143 1.14 -12.48 5.65
CA VAL A 143 1.08 -13.94 5.43
C VAL A 143 1.27 -14.29 3.95
N GLY A 144 0.66 -13.51 3.05
CA GLY A 144 0.86 -13.64 1.61
C GLY A 144 2.31 -13.39 1.19
N GLN A 145 2.98 -12.40 1.78
CA GLN A 145 4.41 -12.13 1.57
C GLN A 145 5.24 -13.33 2.04
N SER A 146 5.00 -13.84 3.26
CA SER A 146 5.68 -15.02 3.77
C SER A 146 5.53 -16.21 2.83
N ARG A 147 4.33 -16.43 2.26
CA ARG A 147 4.09 -17.48 1.26
C ARG A 147 4.95 -17.30 0.01
N PHE A 148 4.97 -16.09 -0.55
CA PHE A 148 5.78 -15.78 -1.73
C PHE A 148 7.26 -16.11 -1.52
N PHE A 149 7.83 -15.72 -0.36
CA PHE A 149 9.24 -16.00 -0.07
C PHE A 149 9.51 -17.50 0.17
N LEU A 150 8.56 -18.28 0.66
CA LEU A 150 8.71 -19.74 0.78
C LEU A 150 8.70 -20.43 -0.60
N GLU A 151 7.78 -20.05 -1.49
CA GLU A 151 7.71 -20.59 -2.85
C GLU A 151 8.99 -20.30 -3.65
N GLN A 152 9.54 -19.09 -3.53
CA GLN A 152 10.78 -18.69 -4.23
C GLN A 152 12.01 -19.53 -3.92
N ARG A 153 12.04 -20.24 -2.78
CA ARG A 153 13.20 -21.05 -2.40
C ARG A 153 13.37 -22.27 -3.29
N ASN A 154 12.25 -22.86 -3.70
CA ASN A 154 12.20 -24.15 -4.37
C ASN A 154 11.65 -24.09 -5.80
N PHE A 155 11.07 -22.96 -6.22
CA PHE A 155 10.46 -22.79 -7.54
C PHE A 155 11.09 -21.62 -8.29
N ASP A 156 11.71 -21.90 -9.44
CA ASP A 156 12.40 -20.89 -10.27
C ASP A 156 11.42 -19.93 -10.96
N LYS A 157 10.21 -20.41 -11.27
CA LYS A 157 9.12 -19.57 -11.77
C LYS A 157 8.13 -19.38 -10.66
N THR A 158 7.71 -18.15 -10.41
CA THR A 158 6.90 -17.86 -9.22
C THR A 158 5.85 -16.85 -9.59
N SER A 159 4.62 -17.19 -9.22
CA SER A 159 3.46 -16.37 -9.51
C SER A 159 3.09 -15.55 -8.30
N PHE A 160 2.67 -14.30 -8.51
CA PHE A 160 2.12 -13.43 -7.47
C PHE A 160 0.85 -14.00 -6.80
N LYS A 161 0.32 -15.11 -7.33
CA LYS A 161 -0.81 -15.86 -6.76
C LYS A 161 -0.57 -16.27 -5.29
N GLY A 162 0.67 -16.53 -4.89
CA GLY A 162 1.01 -16.87 -3.49
C GLY A 162 0.65 -15.79 -2.49
N ILE A 163 0.69 -14.50 -2.88
CA ILE A 163 0.32 -13.38 -1.99
C ILE A 163 -1.17 -13.42 -1.64
N TRP A 164 -2.01 -13.86 -2.58
CA TRP A 164 -3.45 -13.89 -2.42
C TRP A 164 -3.98 -15.21 -1.86
N ILE A 165 -3.09 -16.13 -1.44
CA ILE A 165 -3.45 -17.50 -1.04
C ILE A 165 -4.58 -17.53 0.02
N VAL A 166 -4.49 -16.67 1.03
CA VAL A 166 -5.47 -16.62 2.13
C VAL A 166 -6.88 -16.30 1.61
N PHE A 167 -7.00 -15.39 0.64
CA PHE A 167 -8.26 -15.05 -0.01
C PHE A 167 -8.74 -16.16 -0.94
N ARG A 168 -7.82 -16.75 -1.72
CA ARG A 168 -8.11 -17.80 -2.71
C ARG A 168 -8.71 -19.06 -2.09
N TYR A 169 -8.21 -19.46 -0.93
CA TYR A 169 -8.65 -20.67 -0.23
C TYR A 169 -9.69 -20.40 0.88
N GLY A 170 -10.09 -19.14 1.07
CA GLY A 170 -11.23 -18.78 1.94
C GLY A 170 -10.95 -18.82 3.44
N PHE A 171 -9.70 -18.69 3.86
CA PHE A 171 -9.28 -18.72 5.27
C PHE A 171 -9.05 -17.33 5.88
N THR A 172 -9.60 -16.28 5.25
CA THR A 172 -9.40 -14.88 5.63
C THR A 172 -9.73 -14.60 7.09
N ALA A 173 -10.88 -15.06 7.58
CA ALA A 173 -11.32 -14.83 8.96
C ALA A 173 -10.38 -15.47 9.99
N ASN A 174 -9.98 -16.74 9.77
CA ASN A 174 -9.09 -17.44 10.69
C ASN A 174 -7.69 -16.79 10.69
N VAL A 175 -7.09 -16.60 9.52
CA VAL A 175 -5.76 -15.99 9.40
C VAL A 175 -5.74 -14.58 9.99
N ALA A 176 -6.77 -13.77 9.72
CA ALA A 176 -6.91 -12.44 10.30
C ALA A 176 -6.99 -12.48 11.82
N LEU A 177 -7.78 -13.40 12.40
CA LEU A 177 -7.89 -13.57 13.85
C LEU A 177 -6.55 -13.96 14.47
N VAL A 178 -5.85 -14.96 13.92
CA VAL A 178 -4.54 -15.40 14.45
C VAL A 178 -3.53 -14.26 14.40
N MET A 179 -3.46 -13.54 13.27
CA MET A 179 -2.52 -12.44 13.10
C MET A 179 -2.88 -11.22 13.97
N PHE A 180 -4.18 -10.92 14.14
CA PHE A 180 -4.66 -9.90 15.06
C PHE A 180 -4.24 -10.21 16.49
N LEU A 181 -4.48 -11.45 16.95
CA LEU A 181 -4.04 -11.90 18.28
C LEU A 181 -2.52 -11.85 18.41
N LYS A 182 -1.76 -12.17 17.35
CA LYS A 182 -0.29 -12.07 17.34
C LYS A 182 0.17 -10.63 17.54
N THR A 183 -0.45 -9.69 16.86
CA THR A 183 -0.16 -8.26 17.01
C THR A 183 -0.59 -7.74 18.37
N LEU A 184 -1.78 -8.11 18.86
CA LEU A 184 -2.27 -7.74 20.19
C LEU A 184 -1.36 -8.26 21.31
N TYR A 185 -1.02 -9.55 21.29
CA TYR A 185 -0.11 -10.13 22.29
C TYR A 185 1.28 -9.53 22.20
N GLN A 186 1.81 -9.27 21.00
CA GLN A 186 3.09 -8.58 20.87
C GLN A 186 3.02 -7.17 21.48
N MET A 187 1.95 -6.43 21.24
CA MET A 187 1.73 -5.10 21.83
C MET A 187 1.72 -5.16 23.35
N LEU A 188 1.00 -6.13 23.95
CA LEU A 188 0.98 -6.34 25.39
C LEU A 188 2.36 -6.71 25.93
N TRP A 189 3.11 -7.56 25.24
CA TRP A 189 4.46 -7.95 25.66
C TRP A 189 5.47 -6.83 25.50
N ASN A 190 5.29 -5.91 24.54
CA ASN A 190 6.14 -4.74 24.37
C ASN A 190 6.07 -3.77 25.56
N LEU A 191 5.06 -3.87 26.43
CA LEU A 191 5.03 -3.17 27.73
C LEU A 191 6.17 -3.64 28.65
N THR A 192 6.73 -4.82 28.38
CA THR A 192 7.92 -5.33 29.05
C THR A 192 9.08 -5.34 28.05
N VAL A 193 10.23 -4.76 28.41
CA VAL A 193 11.40 -4.72 27.50
C VAL A 193 11.89 -6.14 27.18
N ILE A 194 12.10 -6.96 28.22
CA ILE A 194 12.63 -8.33 28.07
C ILE A 194 11.59 -9.26 27.45
N GLY A 195 10.34 -9.23 27.95
CA GLY A 195 9.26 -10.08 27.46
C GLY A 195 8.91 -9.77 26.01
N GLY A 196 8.91 -8.49 25.62
CA GLY A 196 8.68 -8.03 24.25
C GLY A 196 9.66 -8.67 23.26
N ILE A 197 10.96 -8.65 23.58
CA ILE A 197 12.01 -9.25 22.74
C ILE A 197 11.83 -10.77 22.65
N ILE A 198 11.63 -11.46 23.77
CA ILE A 198 11.48 -12.93 23.78
C ILE A 198 10.26 -13.37 22.97
N LYS A 199 9.14 -12.66 23.12
CA LYS A 199 7.88 -12.97 22.44
C LYS A 199 7.88 -12.58 20.97
N TYR A 200 8.62 -11.54 20.60
CA TYR A 200 8.87 -11.20 19.20
C TYR A 200 9.45 -12.39 18.43
N TYR A 201 10.52 -13.00 18.94
CA TYR A 201 11.12 -14.18 18.30
C TYR A 201 10.24 -15.41 18.42
N GLU A 202 9.51 -15.59 19.52
CA GLU A 202 8.56 -16.70 19.69
C GLU A 202 7.42 -16.65 18.67
N TYR A 203 6.93 -15.47 18.31
CA TYR A 203 5.80 -15.26 17.40
C TYR A 203 6.23 -15.01 15.94
N SER A 204 7.53 -14.90 15.69
CA SER A 204 8.08 -14.59 14.36
C SER A 204 7.75 -15.63 13.28
N MET A 205 7.46 -16.87 13.67
CA MET A 205 7.16 -17.96 12.73
C MET A 205 5.66 -18.12 12.43
N ILE A 206 4.76 -17.42 13.15
CA ILE A 206 3.31 -17.50 12.94
C ILE A 206 2.90 -17.17 11.49
N PRO A 207 3.41 -16.11 10.83
CA PRO A 207 3.04 -15.82 9.45
C PRO A 207 3.42 -16.94 8.47
N TYR A 208 4.55 -17.61 8.70
CA TYR A 208 5.04 -18.72 7.87
C TYR A 208 4.24 -20.00 8.11
N ILE A 209 3.87 -20.27 9.37
CA ILE A 209 2.95 -21.36 9.73
C ILE A 209 1.61 -21.19 9.01
N LEU A 210 1.03 -19.97 9.04
CA LEU A 210 -0.25 -19.69 8.39
C LEU A 210 -0.15 -19.70 6.86
N ALA A 211 1.02 -19.38 6.31
CA ALA A 211 1.28 -19.48 4.88
C ALA A 211 1.32 -20.94 4.39
N GLU A 212 1.77 -21.87 5.22
CA GLU A 212 1.76 -23.30 4.95
C GLU A 212 0.39 -23.93 5.27
N ASN A 213 -0.14 -23.66 6.45
CA ASN A 213 -1.42 -24.18 6.92
C ASN A 213 -2.30 -23.03 7.45
N PRO A 214 -3.17 -22.45 6.60
CA PRO A 214 -4.06 -21.36 7.00
C PRO A 214 -5.25 -21.82 7.87
N ALA A 215 -5.45 -23.12 8.04
CA ALA A 215 -6.54 -23.70 8.84
C ALA A 215 -6.19 -23.88 10.33
N VAL A 216 -4.92 -23.69 10.73
CA VAL A 216 -4.48 -23.84 12.13
C VAL A 216 -5.27 -22.90 13.05
N LYS A 217 -5.77 -23.43 14.16
CA LYS A 217 -6.50 -22.63 15.15
C LYS A 217 -5.55 -21.66 15.87
N PRO A 218 -6.03 -20.52 16.40
CA PRO A 218 -5.17 -19.55 17.08
C PRO A 218 -4.26 -20.17 18.15
N LYS A 219 -4.83 -20.91 19.10
CA LYS A 219 -4.05 -21.55 20.18
C LYS A 219 -2.94 -22.47 19.67
N GLU A 220 -3.24 -23.25 18.63
CA GLU A 220 -2.31 -24.18 18.01
C GLU A 220 -1.19 -23.42 17.27
N ALA A 221 -1.51 -22.34 16.55
CA ALA A 221 -0.52 -21.54 15.82
C ALA A 221 0.54 -20.95 16.77
N PHE A 222 0.11 -20.41 17.92
CA PHE A 222 1.03 -19.92 18.95
C PHE A 222 1.86 -21.03 19.59
N ALA A 223 1.24 -22.17 19.90
CA ALA A 223 1.93 -23.32 20.46
C ALA A 223 2.98 -23.86 19.49
N LEU A 224 2.64 -23.95 18.21
CA LEU A 224 3.53 -24.42 17.14
C LEU A 224 4.73 -23.48 16.96
N SER A 225 4.48 -22.17 16.87
CA SER A 225 5.55 -21.16 16.76
C SER A 225 6.48 -21.19 17.98
N ARG A 226 5.92 -21.34 19.19
CA ARG A 226 6.71 -21.48 20.43
C ARG A 226 7.59 -22.72 20.42
N ARG A 227 7.07 -23.86 19.95
CA ARG A 227 7.80 -25.14 19.91
C ARG A 227 8.88 -25.13 18.83
N LEU A 228 8.58 -24.62 17.64
CA LEU A 228 9.55 -24.47 16.55
C LEU A 228 10.73 -23.56 16.94
N THR A 229 10.46 -22.51 17.71
CA THR A 229 11.50 -21.55 18.14
C THR A 229 12.19 -21.94 19.45
N HIS A 230 11.74 -22.99 20.13
CA HIS A 230 12.31 -23.42 21.40
C HIS A 230 13.78 -23.82 21.23
N GLY A 231 14.66 -23.30 22.07
CA GLY A 231 16.11 -23.52 21.94
C GLY A 231 16.78 -22.83 20.75
N HIS A 232 16.06 -22.02 19.96
CA HIS A 232 16.60 -21.31 18.79
C HIS A 232 16.43 -19.78 18.83
N LYS A 233 15.72 -19.25 19.84
CA LYS A 233 15.43 -17.80 19.97
C LYS A 233 16.70 -16.94 20.01
N LYS A 234 17.72 -17.39 20.76
CA LYS A 234 18.99 -16.66 20.89
C LYS A 234 19.70 -16.58 19.53
N GLU A 235 19.61 -17.62 18.73
CA GLU A 235 20.29 -17.70 17.45
C GLU A 235 19.61 -16.85 16.38
N ILE A 236 18.27 -16.80 16.39
CA ILE A 236 17.51 -15.86 15.56
C ILE A 236 17.85 -14.42 15.95
N PHE A 237 17.87 -14.11 17.26
CA PHE A 237 18.30 -12.80 17.76
C PHE A 237 19.71 -12.43 17.30
N LEU A 238 20.68 -13.36 17.34
CA LEU A 238 22.03 -13.09 16.86
C LEU A 238 22.12 -12.97 15.33
N MET A 239 21.16 -13.50 14.57
CA MET A 239 21.04 -13.24 13.14
C MET A 239 20.56 -11.81 12.90
N ASP A 240 19.53 -11.35 13.60
CA ASP A 240 19.05 -9.97 13.52
C ASP A 240 20.09 -8.96 14.01
N LEU A 241 20.81 -9.26 15.11
CA LEU A 241 21.87 -8.39 15.63
C LEU A 241 23.00 -8.16 14.61
N SER A 242 23.25 -9.11 13.71
CA SER A 242 24.24 -8.91 12.65
C SER A 242 23.83 -7.92 11.57
N LEU A 243 22.55 -7.54 11.54
CA LEU A 243 22.02 -6.53 10.65
C LEU A 243 22.06 -5.13 11.28
N ILE A 244 22.53 -4.98 12.53
CA ILE A 244 22.57 -3.68 13.22
C ILE A 244 23.37 -2.63 12.44
N VAL A 245 24.45 -3.05 11.77
CA VAL A 245 25.24 -2.17 10.90
C VAL A 245 24.41 -1.66 9.73
N TRP A 246 23.60 -2.52 9.11
CA TRP A 246 22.70 -2.11 8.03
C TRP A 246 21.60 -1.17 8.53
N TYR A 247 21.04 -1.43 9.71
CA TYR A 247 20.09 -0.50 10.34
C TYR A 247 20.73 0.86 10.65
N ALA A 248 22.01 0.90 11.01
CA ALA A 248 22.74 2.15 11.19
C ALA A 248 22.99 2.89 9.87
N VAL A 249 23.16 2.19 8.74
CA VAL A 249 23.36 2.79 7.40
C VAL A 249 22.07 3.35 6.80
N VAL A 250 20.90 2.82 7.20
CA VAL A 250 19.59 3.21 6.65
C VAL A 250 19.32 4.73 6.70
N PRO A 251 19.51 5.43 7.84
CA PRO A 251 19.33 6.88 7.90
C PRO A 251 20.26 7.65 6.95
N PHE A 252 21.53 7.24 6.83
CA PHE A 252 22.52 7.91 5.98
C PHE A 252 22.28 7.71 4.48
N THR A 253 21.50 6.69 4.12
CA THR A 253 21.15 6.40 2.72
C THR A 253 19.74 6.82 2.37
N TYR A 254 19.12 7.68 3.20
CA TYR A 254 17.73 8.10 3.06
C TYR A 254 16.79 6.92 2.82
N ASN A 255 17.02 5.82 3.54
CA ASN A 255 16.29 4.54 3.46
C ASN A 255 16.34 3.79 2.13
N ILE A 256 17.14 4.21 1.15
CA ILE A 256 17.33 3.46 -0.11
C ILE A 256 17.82 2.04 0.21
N VAL A 257 18.79 1.89 1.12
CA VAL A 257 19.27 0.56 1.55
C VAL A 257 18.16 -0.27 2.21
N SER A 258 17.21 0.37 2.89
CA SER A 258 16.08 -0.33 3.52
C SER A 258 15.19 -1.01 2.49
N VAL A 259 14.81 -0.27 1.45
CA VAL A 259 13.92 -0.72 0.37
C VAL A 259 14.58 -1.76 -0.50
N PHE A 260 15.77 -1.45 -1.00
CA PHE A 260 16.41 -2.25 -2.03
C PHE A 260 17.15 -3.47 -1.45
N TYR A 261 17.69 -3.41 -0.23
CA TYR A 261 18.51 -4.49 0.29
C TYR A 261 17.98 -5.09 1.59
N LEU A 262 17.80 -4.27 2.64
CA LEU A 262 17.60 -4.78 3.99
C LEU A 262 16.26 -5.52 4.16
N LYS A 263 15.12 -4.94 3.77
CA LYS A 263 13.82 -5.60 3.94
C LYS A 263 13.69 -6.88 3.09
N PRO A 264 14.08 -6.91 1.80
CA PRO A 264 14.10 -8.14 1.01
C PRO A 264 15.05 -9.20 1.57
N TYR A 265 16.22 -8.79 2.07
CA TYR A 265 17.17 -9.68 2.73
C TYR A 265 16.56 -10.32 3.98
N ILE A 266 15.92 -9.53 4.84
CA ILE A 266 15.25 -10.02 6.05
C ILE A 266 14.15 -11.01 5.70
N ALA A 267 13.32 -10.71 4.69
CA ALA A 267 12.27 -11.63 4.26
C ALA A 267 12.83 -12.98 3.77
N CYS A 268 13.92 -12.96 2.99
CA CYS A 268 14.63 -14.19 2.59
C CYS A 268 15.24 -14.92 3.80
N MET A 269 15.83 -14.17 4.74
CA MET A 269 16.47 -14.72 5.94
C MET A 269 15.47 -15.48 6.81
N TYR A 270 14.31 -14.89 7.07
CA TYR A 270 13.27 -15.51 7.88
C TYR A 270 12.64 -16.72 7.17
N ALA A 271 12.50 -16.69 5.84
CA ALA A 271 12.06 -17.86 5.07
C ALA A 271 13.06 -19.04 5.18
N GLU A 272 14.37 -18.77 5.12
CA GLU A 272 15.42 -19.79 5.34
C GLU A 272 15.45 -20.31 6.77
N ILE A 273 15.29 -19.42 7.77
CA ILE A 273 15.19 -19.81 9.18
C ILE A 273 13.99 -20.73 9.38
N TYR A 274 12.81 -20.35 8.85
CA TYR A 274 11.61 -21.17 8.97
C TYR A 274 11.82 -22.57 8.37
N ALA A 275 12.40 -22.65 7.17
CA ALA A 275 12.70 -23.93 6.54
C ALA A 275 13.65 -24.79 7.38
N TYR A 276 14.69 -24.19 7.96
CA TYR A 276 15.60 -24.91 8.86
C TYR A 276 14.89 -25.40 10.14
N LEU A 277 14.06 -24.56 10.76
CA LEU A 277 13.28 -24.93 11.95
C LEU A 277 12.28 -26.03 11.64
N ARG A 278 11.69 -26.01 10.44
CA ARG A 278 10.76 -27.02 9.96
C ARG A 278 11.43 -28.38 9.77
N THR A 279 12.64 -28.43 9.21
CA THR A 279 13.39 -29.68 9.05
C THR A 279 13.75 -30.31 10.40
N ASN A 280 13.99 -29.49 11.43
CA ASN A 280 14.33 -29.94 12.78
C ASN A 280 13.10 -29.92 13.72
N ALA A 281 11.89 -29.91 13.18
CA ALA A 281 10.69 -29.76 13.98
C ALA A 281 10.40 -31.02 14.83
N PRO A 282 9.92 -30.88 16.08
CA PRO A 282 9.44 -32.01 16.87
C PRO A 282 8.29 -32.76 16.16
N ALA A 283 8.18 -34.08 16.37
CA ALA A 283 7.19 -34.95 15.69
C ALA A 283 5.75 -34.40 15.70
N TYR A 284 5.29 -33.89 16.84
CA TYR A 284 3.95 -33.27 16.95
C TYR A 284 3.71 -32.09 16.00
N CYS A 285 4.76 -31.34 15.66
CA CYS A 285 4.64 -30.19 14.78
C CYS A 285 4.40 -30.62 13.33
N VAL A 286 4.86 -31.81 12.95
CA VAL A 286 4.80 -32.33 11.58
C VAL A 286 3.35 -32.49 11.11
N ASP A 287 2.45 -32.92 11.99
CA ASP A 287 1.03 -33.12 11.67
C ASP A 287 0.33 -31.83 11.22
N TYR A 288 0.80 -30.67 11.70
CA TYR A 288 0.24 -29.36 11.35
C TYR A 288 0.94 -28.72 10.14
N LEU A 289 2.12 -29.20 9.77
CA LEU A 289 2.94 -28.64 8.69
C LEU A 289 2.76 -29.50 7.44
N THR A 290 1.74 -29.18 6.67
CA THR A 290 1.15 -30.05 5.64
C THR A 290 1.67 -29.83 4.22
N ASP A 291 2.40 -28.73 3.95
CA ASP A 291 2.85 -28.38 2.59
C ASP A 291 4.26 -28.92 2.33
N HIS A 292 4.35 -30.23 2.14
CA HIS A 292 5.63 -30.92 1.92
C HIS A 292 6.31 -30.53 0.60
N GLU A 293 5.55 -30.08 -0.41
CA GLU A 293 6.07 -29.67 -1.73
C GLU A 293 7.01 -28.45 -1.62
N LEU A 294 6.73 -27.53 -0.69
CA LEU A 294 7.59 -26.36 -0.42
C LEU A 294 8.97 -26.69 0.15
N PHE A 295 9.19 -27.92 0.64
CA PHE A 295 10.42 -28.30 1.35
C PHE A 295 11.15 -29.48 0.72
N LYS A 296 10.76 -29.89 -0.49
CA LYS A 296 11.51 -30.89 -1.27
C LYS A 296 12.95 -30.42 -1.55
N PRO A 297 13.93 -31.34 -1.63
CA PRO A 297 15.35 -31.00 -1.72
C PRO A 297 15.80 -30.54 -3.13
N TYR A 298 14.91 -30.50 -4.12
CA TYR A 298 15.24 -30.09 -5.50
C TYR A 298 14.46 -28.83 -5.90
N VAL A 299 15.09 -28.02 -6.75
CA VAL A 299 14.47 -26.84 -7.35
C VAL A 299 13.63 -27.29 -8.55
N SER A 300 12.36 -26.91 -8.57
CA SER A 300 11.48 -27.13 -9.70
C SER A 300 11.62 -26.00 -10.73
N ASN A 301 11.81 -26.36 -12.00
CA ASN A 301 11.86 -25.42 -13.13
C ASN A 301 10.49 -24.75 -13.44
N GLY A 302 9.43 -25.13 -12.69
CA GLY A 302 8.07 -24.63 -12.84
C GLY A 302 7.62 -23.72 -11.69
N ALA A 303 6.37 -23.26 -11.75
CA ALA A 303 5.73 -22.54 -10.66
C ALA A 303 4.94 -23.48 -9.74
N TYR A 304 4.78 -23.06 -8.47
CA TYR A 304 3.94 -23.76 -7.51
C TYR A 304 2.52 -23.93 -8.09
N GLN A 305 2.05 -25.17 -8.16
CA GLN A 305 0.73 -25.50 -8.70
C GLN A 305 -0.30 -25.57 -7.58
N ASP A 306 -1.53 -25.12 -7.84
CA ASP A 306 -2.61 -25.16 -6.84
C ASP A 306 -2.93 -26.59 -6.38
N SER A 307 -2.64 -27.60 -7.20
CA SER A 307 -2.79 -29.03 -6.86
C SER A 307 -1.86 -29.48 -5.73
N TYR A 308 -0.76 -28.78 -5.50
CA TYR A 308 0.18 -29.08 -4.41
C TYR A 308 -0.33 -28.62 -3.05
N PHE A 309 -1.27 -27.66 -3.03
CA PHE A 309 -1.79 -27.12 -1.79
C PHE A 309 -2.82 -28.08 -1.17
N PRO A 310 -2.73 -28.38 0.14
CA PRO A 310 -3.56 -29.42 0.77
C PRO A 310 -5.04 -29.04 0.91
N TYR A 311 -5.43 -27.82 0.55
CA TYR A 311 -6.81 -27.33 0.65
C TYR A 311 -7.45 -27.13 -0.72
N LYS A 312 -8.75 -27.39 -0.82
CA LYS A 312 -9.51 -27.15 -2.05
C LYS A 312 -9.61 -25.64 -2.33
N LEU A 313 -9.31 -25.26 -3.56
CA LEU A 313 -9.45 -23.88 -4.01
C LEU A 313 -10.92 -23.45 -3.97
N LYS A 314 -11.21 -22.34 -3.26
CA LYS A 314 -12.58 -21.81 -3.13
C LYS A 314 -12.87 -20.72 -4.15
N HIS A 315 -11.88 -19.88 -4.45
CA HIS A 315 -12.00 -18.76 -5.38
C HIS A 315 -10.94 -18.85 -6.48
N HIS A 316 -11.42 -19.02 -7.72
CA HIS A 316 -10.57 -19.00 -8.91
C HIS A 316 -10.19 -17.55 -9.27
N PHE A 317 -9.07 -17.08 -8.73
CA PHE A 317 -8.40 -15.89 -9.23
C PHE A 317 -7.44 -16.27 -10.36
N ASN A 318 -7.98 -16.50 -11.56
CA ASN A 318 -7.17 -16.84 -12.72
C ASN A 318 -6.64 -15.55 -13.38
N PHE A 319 -5.71 -14.88 -12.70
CA PHE A 319 -4.96 -13.80 -13.30
C PHE A 319 -3.86 -14.42 -14.15
N ASN A 320 -4.02 -14.36 -15.47
CA ASN A 320 -2.94 -14.72 -16.38
C ASN A 320 -1.97 -13.54 -16.40
N VAL A 321 -0.93 -13.62 -15.59
CA VAL A 321 0.10 -12.59 -15.47
C VAL A 321 1.16 -12.85 -16.54
N ASP A 322 0.90 -12.33 -17.74
CA ASP A 322 1.87 -12.35 -18.84
C ASP A 322 2.31 -10.92 -19.15
N TYR A 323 3.56 -10.61 -18.82
CA TYR A 323 4.14 -9.30 -19.07
C TYR A 323 4.45 -9.06 -20.56
N ARG A 324 4.45 -10.09 -21.42
CA ARG A 324 4.65 -9.94 -22.88
C ARG A 324 3.36 -9.63 -23.63
N ARG A 325 2.23 -9.61 -22.93
CA ARG A 325 0.91 -9.39 -23.52
C ARG A 325 0.82 -8.05 -24.25
N ASP A 326 0.07 -8.10 -25.35
CA ASP A 326 -0.44 -6.96 -26.11
C ASP A 326 -1.86 -6.60 -25.68
N TYR A 327 -2.14 -5.31 -25.62
CA TYR A 327 -3.42 -4.78 -25.18
C TYR A 327 -4.17 -4.15 -26.35
N SER A 328 -5.49 -4.37 -26.39
CA SER A 328 -6.37 -3.72 -27.36
C SER A 328 -6.51 -2.22 -27.05
N LEU A 329 -6.95 -1.43 -28.03
CA LEU A 329 -7.25 0.00 -27.82
C LEU A 329 -8.27 0.21 -26.68
N VAL A 330 -9.33 -0.61 -26.64
CA VAL A 330 -10.34 -0.58 -25.58
C VAL A 330 -9.69 -0.83 -24.22
N THR A 331 -8.79 -1.81 -24.12
CA THR A 331 -8.04 -2.07 -22.88
C THR A 331 -7.16 -0.88 -22.49
N TYR A 332 -6.44 -0.26 -23.44
CA TYR A 332 -5.63 0.92 -23.13
C TYR A 332 -6.47 2.08 -22.59
N ILE A 333 -7.67 2.33 -23.15
CA ILE A 333 -8.60 3.35 -22.63
C ILE A 333 -9.05 3.00 -21.20
N LEU A 334 -9.43 1.75 -20.95
CA LEU A 334 -9.83 1.31 -19.59
C LEU A 334 -8.69 1.39 -18.58
N LEU A 335 -7.46 1.04 -18.99
CA LEU A 335 -6.27 1.18 -18.16
C LEU A 335 -6.05 2.66 -17.82
N PHE A 336 -6.04 3.56 -18.82
CA PHE A 336 -5.92 5.01 -18.59
C PHE A 336 -6.86 5.51 -17.49
N PHE A 337 -8.15 5.22 -17.62
CA PHE A 337 -9.15 5.65 -16.63
C PHE A 337 -8.97 4.97 -15.28
N SER A 338 -8.62 3.68 -15.25
CA SER A 338 -8.40 2.97 -13.99
C SER A 338 -7.23 3.59 -13.20
N PHE A 339 -6.16 4.01 -13.87
CA PHE A 339 -5.04 4.66 -13.22
C PHE A 339 -5.31 6.12 -12.88
N ALA A 340 -6.02 6.85 -13.73
CA ALA A 340 -6.42 8.22 -13.43
C ALA A 340 -7.36 8.28 -12.22
N CYS A 341 -8.34 7.38 -12.13
CA CYS A 341 -9.25 7.27 -10.98
C CYS A 341 -8.54 6.73 -9.73
N PHE A 342 -7.61 5.78 -9.88
CA PHE A 342 -6.81 5.31 -8.75
C PHE A 342 -5.89 6.40 -8.20
N GLY A 343 -5.26 7.18 -9.07
CA GLY A 343 -4.46 8.35 -8.70
C GLY A 343 -5.30 9.38 -7.96
N TRP A 344 -6.49 9.68 -8.47
CA TRP A 344 -7.45 10.54 -7.78
C TRP A 344 -7.82 10.03 -6.38
N LEU A 345 -8.20 8.75 -6.27
CA LEU A 345 -8.54 8.14 -5.00
C LEU A 345 -7.37 8.20 -4.01
N TRP A 346 -6.16 7.91 -4.49
CA TRP A 346 -4.94 7.99 -3.68
C TRP A 346 -4.72 9.40 -3.15
N GLU A 347 -4.88 10.41 -3.99
CA GLU A 347 -4.67 11.81 -3.64
C GLU A 347 -5.72 12.34 -2.65
N VAL A 348 -7.00 11.99 -2.84
CA VAL A 348 -8.06 12.33 -1.90
C VAL A 348 -7.83 11.65 -0.54
N LEU A 349 -7.46 10.37 -0.54
CA LEU A 349 -7.15 9.64 0.70
C LEU A 349 -5.93 10.22 1.40
N TYR A 350 -4.90 10.63 0.66
CA TYR A 350 -3.73 11.29 1.20
C TYR A 350 -4.12 12.60 1.90
N THR A 351 -4.85 13.49 1.23
CA THR A 351 -5.30 14.76 1.85
C THR A 351 -6.20 14.52 3.05
N MET A 352 -7.10 13.53 2.98
CA MET A 352 -7.98 13.17 4.10
C MET A 352 -7.18 12.71 5.33
N ILE A 353 -6.15 11.88 5.15
CA ILE A 353 -5.37 11.32 6.26
C ILE A 353 -4.38 12.34 6.83
N TYR A 354 -3.73 13.12 5.97
CA TYR A 354 -2.62 14.00 6.37
C TYR A 354 -3.03 15.44 6.65
N MET A 355 -4.06 15.95 5.96
CA MET A 355 -4.57 17.30 6.14
C MET A 355 -5.93 17.34 6.85
N GLY A 356 -6.60 16.20 7.02
CA GLY A 356 -7.94 16.14 7.64
C GLY A 356 -9.05 16.68 6.73
N LEU A 357 -8.75 17.01 5.48
CA LEU A 357 -9.67 17.62 4.52
C LEU A 357 -10.01 16.64 3.41
N ILE A 358 -11.30 16.54 3.06
CA ILE A 358 -11.73 15.84 1.86
C ILE A 358 -11.82 16.88 0.75
N VAL A 359 -10.79 16.91 -0.10
CA VAL A 359 -10.70 17.87 -1.20
C VAL A 359 -10.54 17.12 -2.51
N ASN A 360 -11.21 17.61 -3.56
CA ASN A 360 -11.04 17.09 -4.91
C ASN A 360 -9.65 17.47 -5.45
N ARG A 361 -8.66 16.61 -5.25
CA ARG A 361 -7.27 16.87 -5.63
C ARG A 361 -7.02 16.48 -7.08
N GLY A 362 -6.23 17.30 -7.77
CA GLY A 362 -5.94 17.15 -9.20
C GLY A 362 -6.33 18.38 -10.00
N THR A 363 -6.06 18.34 -11.30
CA THR A 363 -6.29 19.46 -12.22
C THR A 363 -7.72 19.55 -12.76
N MET A 364 -8.56 18.56 -12.48
CA MET A 364 -9.88 18.42 -13.10
C MET A 364 -11.00 18.26 -12.05
N ALA A 365 -12.24 18.57 -12.42
CA ALA A 365 -13.38 18.49 -11.50
C ALA A 365 -13.89 17.04 -11.33
N GLY A 366 -13.67 16.17 -12.32
CA GLY A 366 -14.02 14.76 -12.28
C GLY A 366 -13.06 13.91 -11.43
N PRO A 367 -13.43 12.66 -11.12
CA PRO A 367 -12.68 11.77 -10.25
C PRO A 367 -11.49 11.11 -10.97
N TRP A 368 -10.67 11.91 -11.64
CA TRP A 368 -9.50 11.46 -12.38
C TRP A 368 -8.36 12.45 -12.29
N VAL A 369 -7.15 11.93 -12.11
CA VAL A 369 -5.91 12.70 -12.20
C VAL A 369 -5.15 12.21 -13.44
N PRO A 370 -5.18 12.97 -14.56
CA PRO A 370 -4.74 12.49 -15.87
C PRO A 370 -3.29 12.00 -15.92
N ILE A 371 -2.41 12.63 -15.14
CA ILE A 371 -0.98 12.32 -15.16
C ILE A 371 -0.69 10.86 -14.80
N TYR A 372 -1.47 10.24 -13.91
CA TYR A 372 -1.33 8.81 -13.59
C TYR A 372 -1.76 7.92 -14.75
N GLY A 373 -2.83 8.30 -15.46
CA GLY A 373 -3.31 7.60 -16.66
C GLY A 373 -2.28 7.69 -17.80
N VAL A 374 -1.80 8.89 -18.11
CA VAL A 374 -0.80 9.14 -19.16
C VAL A 374 0.52 8.45 -18.83
N GLY A 375 1.03 8.64 -17.60
CA GLY A 375 2.28 8.04 -17.14
C GLY A 375 2.23 6.51 -17.19
N GLY A 376 1.15 5.91 -16.69
CA GLY A 376 0.95 4.45 -16.75
C GLY A 376 0.93 3.92 -18.19
N LEU A 377 0.19 4.56 -19.10
CA LEU A 377 0.15 4.16 -20.51
C LEU A 377 1.51 4.30 -21.20
N LEU A 378 2.19 5.43 -21.01
CA LEU A 378 3.51 5.65 -21.60
C LEU A 378 4.52 4.63 -21.10
N ILE A 379 4.52 4.32 -19.80
CA ILE A 379 5.34 3.23 -19.24
C ILE A 379 4.96 1.90 -19.91
N LEU A 380 3.67 1.57 -20.04
CA LEU A 380 3.26 0.29 -20.65
C LEU A 380 3.79 0.14 -22.07
N ILE A 381 3.65 1.19 -22.88
CA ILE A 381 3.98 1.18 -24.30
C ILE A 381 5.51 1.22 -24.48
N SER A 382 6.18 2.17 -23.85
CA SER A 382 7.63 2.39 -24.01
C SER A 382 8.48 1.29 -23.39
N MET A 383 8.01 0.61 -22.33
CA MET A 383 8.77 -0.46 -21.69
C MET A 383 8.67 -1.80 -22.42
N LYS A 384 7.81 -1.94 -23.45
CA LYS A 384 7.63 -3.19 -24.22
C LYS A 384 8.95 -3.86 -24.66
N PRO A 385 9.94 -3.16 -25.26
CA PRO A 385 11.23 -3.77 -25.62
C PRO A 385 12.13 -4.10 -24.43
N LEU A 386 11.84 -3.57 -23.24
CA LEU A 386 12.68 -3.71 -22.04
C LEU A 386 12.15 -4.75 -21.04
N ARG A 387 10.93 -5.29 -21.25
CA ARG A 387 10.23 -6.17 -20.29
C ARG A 387 10.91 -7.51 -19.99
N GLU A 388 11.94 -7.90 -20.74
CA GLU A 388 12.72 -9.10 -20.40
C GLU A 388 13.63 -8.87 -19.18
N ASN A 389 14.02 -7.62 -18.92
CA ASN A 389 14.89 -7.29 -17.80
C ASN A 389 14.20 -6.28 -16.88
N PRO A 390 13.77 -6.69 -15.67
CA PRO A 390 13.10 -5.80 -14.72
C PRO A 390 13.93 -4.57 -14.32
N VAL A 391 15.27 -4.64 -14.39
CA VAL A 391 16.16 -3.48 -14.11
C VAL A 391 16.01 -2.43 -15.20
N LYS A 392 15.93 -2.86 -16.47
CA LYS A 392 15.71 -1.95 -17.59
C LYS A 392 14.32 -1.32 -17.52
N VAL A 393 13.29 -2.09 -17.15
CA VAL A 393 11.94 -1.56 -16.90
C VAL A 393 11.93 -0.57 -15.75
N PHE A 394 12.64 -0.85 -14.66
CA PHE A 394 12.76 0.05 -13.51
C PHE A 394 13.34 1.40 -13.93
N ILE A 395 14.55 1.40 -14.52
CA ILE A 395 15.24 2.63 -14.96
C ILE A 395 14.42 3.36 -16.03
N GLY A 396 13.87 2.63 -17.00
CA GLY A 396 13.04 3.22 -18.05
C GLY A 396 11.74 3.83 -17.51
N SER A 397 11.10 3.19 -16.52
CA SER A 397 9.91 3.72 -15.87
C SER A 397 10.23 4.98 -15.05
N MET A 398 11.36 5.01 -14.34
CA MET A 398 11.83 6.22 -13.65
C MET A 398 12.01 7.38 -14.62
N ALA A 399 12.66 7.13 -15.77
CA ALA A 399 12.91 8.16 -16.77
C ALA A 399 11.61 8.68 -17.39
N VAL A 400 10.72 7.79 -17.81
CA VAL A 400 9.42 8.17 -18.40
C VAL A 400 8.56 8.93 -17.41
N ALA A 401 8.41 8.42 -16.18
CA ALA A 401 7.64 9.10 -15.15
C ALA A 401 8.22 10.47 -14.83
N GLY A 402 9.54 10.59 -14.68
CA GLY A 402 10.19 11.86 -14.41
C GLY A 402 10.01 12.89 -15.52
N VAL A 403 10.08 12.47 -16.79
CA VAL A 403 9.81 13.37 -17.92
C VAL A 403 8.35 13.82 -17.91
N VAL A 404 7.41 12.89 -17.74
CA VAL A 404 5.96 13.20 -17.71
C VAL A 404 5.64 14.16 -16.57
N GLU A 405 6.17 13.89 -15.37
CA GLU A 405 5.94 14.69 -14.18
C GLU A 405 6.58 16.08 -14.28
N TYR A 406 7.82 16.17 -14.76
CA TYR A 406 8.45 17.46 -14.97
C TYR A 406 7.70 18.30 -16.00
N MET A 407 7.34 17.70 -17.15
CA MET A 407 6.64 18.39 -18.23
C MET A 407 5.24 18.81 -17.82
N ALA A 408 4.48 17.94 -17.15
CA ALA A 408 3.14 18.27 -16.67
C ALA A 408 3.19 19.41 -15.65
N GLY A 409 4.11 19.34 -14.67
CA GLY A 409 4.28 20.40 -13.68
C GLY A 409 4.68 21.73 -14.34
N PHE A 410 5.58 21.69 -15.33
CA PHE A 410 6.01 22.89 -16.06
C PHE A 410 4.88 23.50 -16.89
N ILE A 411 4.12 22.68 -17.62
CA ILE A 411 3.00 23.15 -18.45
C ILE A 411 1.90 23.76 -17.57
N LEU A 412 1.51 23.08 -16.49
CA LEU A 412 0.48 23.59 -15.57
C LEU A 412 0.91 24.91 -14.92
N GLU A 413 2.16 25.01 -14.49
CA GLU A 413 2.72 26.24 -13.91
C GLU A 413 2.73 27.40 -14.92
N LYS A 414 2.99 27.12 -16.20
CA LYS A 414 2.99 28.14 -17.26
C LYS A 414 1.60 28.55 -17.71
N LEU A 415 0.62 27.66 -17.66
CA LEU A 415 -0.75 27.94 -18.09
C LEU A 415 -1.58 28.60 -16.98
N PHE A 416 -1.41 28.17 -15.74
CA PHE A 416 -2.31 28.53 -14.64
C PHE A 416 -1.62 29.30 -13.51
N HIS A 417 -0.30 29.52 -13.57
CA HIS A 417 0.49 30.23 -12.54
C HIS A 417 0.39 29.63 -11.14
N GLU A 418 0.01 28.35 -11.05
CA GLU A 418 -0.21 27.60 -9.82
C GLU A 418 0.55 26.27 -9.85
N ARG A 419 0.84 25.73 -8.66
CA ARG A 419 1.49 24.42 -8.52
C ARG A 419 0.58 23.42 -7.84
N TRP A 420 0.22 22.34 -8.55
CA TRP A 420 -0.55 21.21 -8.00
C TRP A 420 0.28 20.28 -7.11
N TRP A 421 1.61 20.31 -7.27
CA TRP A 421 2.53 19.64 -6.37
C TRP A 421 3.84 20.42 -6.28
N ASN A 422 4.54 20.25 -5.16
CA ASN A 422 5.81 20.90 -4.92
C ASN A 422 6.74 20.00 -4.11
N TYR A 423 7.84 19.60 -4.73
CA TYR A 423 8.91 18.81 -4.12
C TYR A 423 10.08 19.67 -3.62
N THR A 424 9.89 20.97 -3.42
CA THR A 424 10.91 21.84 -2.82
C THR A 424 11.28 21.31 -1.42
N GLY A 425 12.58 21.21 -1.14
CA GLY A 425 13.11 20.63 0.11
C GLY A 425 13.35 19.12 0.08
N PHE A 426 12.88 18.40 -0.95
CA PHE A 426 13.22 16.99 -1.14
C PHE A 426 14.62 16.84 -1.75
N TYR A 427 15.30 15.74 -1.41
CA TYR A 427 16.65 15.44 -1.90
C TYR A 427 16.66 15.28 -3.43
N LEU A 428 17.62 15.94 -4.08
CA LEU A 428 17.74 16.01 -5.55
C LEU A 428 16.43 16.39 -6.25
N ASN A 429 15.71 17.37 -5.69
CA ASN A 429 14.59 17.98 -6.38
C ASN A 429 15.07 18.86 -7.54
N ILE A 430 14.32 18.88 -8.64
CA ILE A 430 14.58 19.74 -9.80
C ILE A 430 13.43 20.73 -9.92
N ASN A 431 13.70 22.01 -9.62
CA ASN A 431 12.73 23.11 -9.59
C ASN A 431 11.46 22.85 -8.75
N GLY A 432 11.50 21.89 -7.82
CA GLY A 432 10.33 21.43 -7.07
C GLY A 432 9.31 20.64 -7.89
N ARG A 433 9.60 20.20 -9.13
CA ARG A 433 8.64 19.47 -9.99
C ARG A 433 8.81 17.95 -9.93
N VAL A 434 10.04 17.49 -9.73
CA VAL A 434 10.39 16.07 -9.54
C VAL A 434 11.46 15.96 -8.46
N CYS A 435 11.57 14.81 -7.80
CA CYS A 435 12.63 14.51 -6.83
C CYS A 435 13.09 13.06 -6.92
N LEU A 436 14.31 12.76 -6.47
CA LEU A 436 14.86 11.40 -6.59
C LEU A 436 14.00 10.35 -5.85
N GLU A 437 13.49 10.69 -4.67
CA GLU A 437 12.65 9.77 -3.89
C GLU A 437 11.37 9.40 -4.66
N GLY A 438 10.69 10.39 -5.25
CA GLY A 438 9.52 10.19 -6.11
C GLY A 438 9.84 9.37 -7.34
N LEU A 439 10.97 9.65 -8.02
CA LEU A 439 11.39 8.88 -9.19
C LEU A 439 11.64 7.41 -8.86
N LEU A 440 12.32 7.10 -7.75
CA LEU A 440 12.53 5.72 -7.30
C LEU A 440 11.19 5.00 -7.04
N ALA A 441 10.21 5.72 -6.47
CA ALA A 441 8.84 5.23 -6.29
C ALA A 441 8.20 4.85 -7.62
N PHE A 442 8.21 5.80 -8.57
CA PHE A 442 7.61 5.61 -9.89
C PHE A 442 8.32 4.50 -10.68
N GLY A 443 9.62 4.32 -10.49
CA GLY A 443 10.36 3.17 -10.99
C GLY A 443 9.78 1.85 -10.48
N LEU A 444 9.63 1.69 -9.16
CA LEU A 444 9.10 0.47 -8.54
C LEU A 444 7.64 0.23 -8.92
N ILE A 445 6.82 1.28 -8.91
CA ILE A 445 5.42 1.23 -9.35
C ILE A 445 5.34 0.88 -10.83
N GLY A 446 6.20 1.42 -11.68
CA GLY A 446 6.25 1.12 -13.12
C GLY A 446 6.59 -0.36 -13.39
N VAL A 447 7.51 -0.95 -12.64
CA VAL A 447 7.76 -2.40 -12.71
C VAL A 447 6.51 -3.17 -12.25
N ALA A 448 5.91 -2.81 -11.09
CA ALA A 448 4.69 -3.46 -10.60
C ALA A 448 3.56 -3.39 -11.62
N PHE A 449 3.44 -2.25 -12.27
CA PHE A 449 2.46 -1.96 -13.29
C PHE A 449 2.61 -2.86 -14.51
N VAL A 450 3.82 -2.92 -15.08
CA VAL A 450 4.11 -3.70 -16.29
C VAL A 450 3.96 -5.21 -16.04
N TYR A 451 4.48 -5.69 -14.90
CA TYR A 451 4.56 -7.13 -14.64
C TYR A 451 3.33 -7.69 -13.91
N ILE A 452 2.51 -6.86 -13.26
CA ILE A 452 1.43 -7.35 -12.37
C ILE A 452 0.12 -6.63 -12.66
N ILE A 453 0.09 -5.31 -12.49
CA ILE A 453 -1.18 -4.57 -12.38
C ILE A 453 -1.90 -4.56 -13.73
N ALA A 454 -1.21 -4.21 -14.83
CA ALA A 454 -1.83 -4.17 -16.15
C ALA A 454 -2.35 -5.54 -16.61
N PRO A 455 -1.59 -6.66 -16.50
CA PRO A 455 -2.11 -8.00 -16.82
C PRO A 455 -3.30 -8.43 -15.94
N VAL A 456 -3.30 -8.07 -14.66
CA VAL A 456 -4.40 -8.36 -13.72
C VAL A 456 -5.66 -7.59 -14.10
N LEU A 457 -5.54 -6.28 -14.35
CA LEU A 457 -6.66 -5.43 -14.77
C LEU A 457 -7.25 -5.89 -16.10
N ASP A 458 -6.40 -6.21 -17.08
CA ASP A 458 -6.87 -6.76 -18.37
C ASP A 458 -7.62 -8.09 -18.19
N SER A 459 -7.13 -8.98 -17.30
CA SER A 459 -7.83 -10.22 -16.97
C SER A 459 -9.19 -9.96 -16.29
N LEU A 460 -9.34 -8.86 -15.54
CA LEU A 460 -10.62 -8.44 -14.96
C LEU A 460 -11.55 -7.86 -16.03
N TYR A 461 -11.03 -7.02 -16.93
CA TYR A 461 -11.81 -6.48 -18.04
C TYR A 461 -12.30 -7.60 -18.97
N GLY A 462 -11.53 -8.67 -19.14
CA GLY A 462 -11.92 -9.87 -19.90
C GLY A 462 -13.18 -10.58 -19.38
N ARG A 463 -13.62 -10.31 -18.14
CA ARG A 463 -14.88 -10.83 -17.59
C ARG A 463 -16.11 -10.04 -18.09
N ILE A 464 -15.89 -8.92 -18.77
CA ILE A 464 -16.92 -8.03 -19.29
C ILE A 464 -17.01 -8.23 -20.81
N SER A 465 -18.22 -8.39 -21.34
CA SER A 465 -18.45 -8.52 -22.79
C SER A 465 -17.94 -7.30 -23.56
N GLU A 466 -17.39 -7.52 -24.76
CA GLU A 466 -16.78 -6.47 -25.60
C GLU A 466 -17.67 -5.24 -25.81
N LYS A 467 -18.95 -5.46 -26.14
CA LYS A 467 -19.94 -4.38 -26.34
C LYS A 467 -20.06 -3.47 -25.10
N LYS A 468 -20.09 -4.05 -23.90
CA LYS A 468 -20.17 -3.29 -22.64
C LYS A 468 -18.90 -2.49 -22.39
N LYS A 469 -17.72 -3.06 -22.68
CA LYS A 469 -16.44 -2.32 -22.55
C LYS A 469 -16.40 -1.10 -23.45
N ILE A 470 -16.85 -1.22 -24.70
CA ILE A 470 -16.92 -0.11 -25.66
C ILE A 470 -17.86 0.98 -25.13
N VAL A 471 -19.07 0.62 -24.69
CA VAL A 471 -20.03 1.58 -24.12
C VAL A 471 -19.43 2.33 -22.93
N VAL A 472 -18.78 1.61 -22.00
CA VAL A 472 -18.09 2.21 -20.85
C VAL A 472 -16.98 3.16 -21.31
N CYS A 473 -16.17 2.78 -22.30
CA CYS A 473 -15.11 3.64 -22.84
C CYS A 473 -15.68 4.92 -23.44
N VAL A 474 -16.77 4.84 -24.21
CA VAL A 474 -17.41 6.02 -24.82
C VAL A 474 -17.91 6.98 -23.74
N ILE A 475 -18.57 6.46 -22.69
CA ILE A 475 -19.05 7.26 -21.56
C ILE A 475 -17.87 7.95 -20.85
N LEU A 476 -16.83 7.19 -20.51
CA LEU A 476 -15.66 7.73 -19.79
C LEU A 476 -14.91 8.77 -20.61
N VAL A 477 -14.66 8.51 -21.90
CA VAL A 477 -13.99 9.48 -22.79
C VAL A 477 -14.83 10.74 -22.96
N THR A 478 -16.14 10.60 -23.15
CA THR A 478 -17.02 11.77 -23.31
C THR A 478 -17.03 12.62 -22.03
N GLY A 479 -17.20 12.00 -20.86
CA GLY A 479 -17.17 12.71 -19.58
C GLY A 479 -15.82 13.37 -19.31
N PHE A 480 -14.72 12.67 -19.60
CA PHE A 480 -13.37 13.22 -19.49
C PHE A 480 -13.13 14.42 -20.38
N MET A 481 -13.59 14.38 -21.63
CA MET A 481 -13.43 15.50 -22.58
C MET A 481 -14.24 16.72 -22.16
N ILE A 482 -15.48 16.51 -21.68
CA ILE A 482 -16.31 17.61 -21.15
C ILE A 482 -15.61 18.26 -19.97
N ASP A 483 -15.13 17.46 -19.02
CA ASP A 483 -14.43 17.95 -17.84
C ASP A 483 -13.07 18.58 -18.16
N LEU A 484 -12.36 18.09 -19.17
CA LEU A 484 -11.11 18.70 -19.64
C LEU A 484 -11.35 20.11 -20.16
N VAL A 485 -12.37 20.29 -20.99
CA VAL A 485 -12.75 21.62 -21.49
C VAL A 485 -13.22 22.51 -20.35
N TYR A 486 -14.06 21.99 -19.46
CA TYR A 486 -14.56 22.74 -18.31
C TYR A 486 -13.43 23.20 -17.38
N SER A 487 -12.55 22.27 -16.98
CA SER A 487 -11.42 22.52 -16.07
C SER A 487 -10.32 23.36 -16.71
N PHE A 488 -10.21 23.38 -18.03
CA PHE A 488 -9.30 24.30 -18.71
C PHE A 488 -9.77 25.76 -18.57
N VAL A 489 -11.09 25.99 -18.58
CA VAL A 489 -11.68 27.32 -18.38
C VAL A 489 -11.80 27.67 -16.89
N HIS A 490 -12.12 26.68 -16.05
CA HIS A 490 -12.31 26.81 -14.60
C HIS A 490 -11.32 25.89 -13.88
N PRO A 491 -10.03 26.30 -13.78
CA PRO A 491 -9.01 25.45 -13.20
C PRO A 491 -9.32 25.10 -11.75
N ASN A 492 -9.16 23.81 -11.41
CA ASN A 492 -9.39 23.31 -10.06
C ASN A 492 -8.23 23.72 -9.14
N ILE A 493 -8.41 24.85 -8.46
CA ILE A 493 -7.43 25.54 -7.62
C ILE A 493 -8.07 25.77 -6.25
N GLY A 494 -7.28 25.70 -5.18
CA GLY A 494 -7.77 25.98 -3.84
C GLY A 494 -6.90 25.38 -2.74
N GLU A 495 -7.28 25.65 -1.49
CA GLU A 495 -6.62 25.10 -0.32
C GLU A 495 -6.64 23.56 -0.33
N GLY A 496 -5.49 22.94 -0.08
CA GLY A 496 -5.31 21.49 -0.18
C GLY A 496 -5.18 20.94 -1.62
N ILE A 497 -5.36 21.77 -2.66
CA ILE A 497 -5.24 21.39 -4.08
C ILE A 497 -3.97 21.97 -4.70
N THR A 498 -3.74 23.27 -4.55
CA THR A 498 -2.60 23.98 -5.14
C THR A 498 -1.84 24.78 -4.09
N THR A 499 -0.59 25.09 -4.40
CA THR A 499 0.24 26.03 -3.63
C THR A 499 0.60 27.23 -4.51
N MET A 500 0.33 28.44 -4.01
CA MET A 500 0.68 29.67 -4.70
C MET A 500 2.20 29.80 -4.87
N ILE A 501 2.60 30.34 -6.02
CA ILE A 501 3.99 30.67 -6.30
C ILE A 501 4.31 31.99 -5.58
N TRP A 502 5.11 31.94 -4.51
CA TRP A 502 5.68 33.16 -3.93
C TRP A 502 6.69 33.75 -4.93
N ASN A 503 6.25 34.73 -5.71
CA ASN A 503 7.15 35.59 -6.46
C ASN A 503 7.79 36.57 -5.48
N GLY A 504 8.83 36.13 -4.77
CA GLY A 504 9.76 37.05 -4.12
C GLY A 504 10.59 37.75 -5.18
N PHE A 505 10.06 38.80 -5.81
CA PHE A 505 10.75 39.91 -6.47
C PHE A 505 9.70 40.91 -7.00
N ILE A 506 9.49 42.00 -6.26
CA ILE A 506 9.48 43.37 -6.82
C ILE A 506 10.73 44.03 -6.27
#